data_AF-A0A2D5HF32-F1
#
_entry.id   AF-A0A2D5HF32-F1
#
_cell.length_a   1.000
_cell.length_b   1.000
_cell.length_c   1.000
_cell.angle_alpha   90.00
_cell.angle_beta   90.00
_cell.angle_gamma   90.00
#
_symmetry.space_group_name_H-M   'P 1'
#
loop_
_entity.id
_entity.type
_entity.pdbx_description
1 polymer ?
#
loop_
_entity_poly.entity_id
_entity_poly.type
_entity_poly.pdbx_seq_one_letter_code
_entity_poly.pdbx_strand_id
1 'polypeptide(L)' 'MTVEEISILSAAIAVSFGALGPGLGEGRAVAAALDAIARQPESAGTISRTLFVGLAMIETMAIYCLVVALLVLFANPFVK' A
#
# COMPACT_ATOMS: atom_id res chain seq x y z
N MET A 1 8.94 -27.75 8.20
CA MET A 1 9.01 -26.58 7.30
C MET A 1 10.43 -26.09 7.27
N THR A 2 11.04 -25.98 6.10
CA THR A 2 12.37 -25.38 5.91
C THR A 2 12.29 -23.85 6.06
N VAL A 3 13.44 -23.19 6.22
CA VAL A 3 13.51 -21.73 6.31
C VAL A 3 12.95 -21.07 5.04
N GLU A 4 13.17 -21.68 3.89
CA GLU A 4 12.65 -21.22 2.59
C GLU A 4 11.12 -21.26 2.54
N GLU A 5 10.51 -22.37 2.97
CA GLU A 5 9.05 -22.53 3.02
C GLU A 5 8.41 -21.50 3.97
N ILE A 6 9.03 -21.25 5.13
CA ILE A 6 8.59 -20.21 6.07
C ILE A 6 8.70 -18.83 5.42
N SER A 7 9.81 -18.55 4.75
CA SER A 7 10.08 -17.26 4.12
C SER A 7 9.05 -16.91 3.04
N ILE A 8 8.68 -17.89 2.21
CA ILE A 8 7.62 -17.74 1.20
C ILE A 8 6.27 -17.46 1.84
N LEU A 9 5.90 -18.24 2.86
CA LEU A 9 4.62 -18.05 3.55
C LEU A 9 4.55 -16.69 4.25
N SER A 10 5.61 -16.29 4.94
CA SER A 10 5.69 -14.98 5.61
C SER A 10 5.62 -13.83 4.63
N ALA A 11 6.28 -13.91 3.47
CA ALA A 11 6.21 -12.90 2.42
C ALA A 11 4.78 -12.74 1.88
N ALA A 12 4.10 -13.85 1.58
CA ALA A 12 2.71 -13.84 1.09
C ALA A 12 1.75 -13.21 2.12
N ILE A 13 1.89 -13.57 3.40
CA ILE A 13 1.07 -13.01 4.48
C ILE A 13 1.35 -11.52 4.66
N ALA A 14 2.61 -11.11 4.69
CA ALA A 14 3.00 -9.72 4.91
C ALA A 14 2.38 -8.79 3.85
N VAL A 15 2.47 -9.15 2.57
CA VAL A 15 1.90 -8.33 1.48
C VAL A 15 0.38 -8.37 1.51
N SER A 16 -0.24 -9.53 1.70
CA SER A 16 -1.69 -9.67 1.69
C SER A 16 -2.36 -8.85 2.79
N PHE A 17 -1.84 -8.92 4.02
CA PHE A 17 -2.37 -8.13 5.14
C PHE A 17 -1.94 -6.66 5.06
N GLY A 18 -0.72 -6.40 4.59
CA GLY A 18 -0.19 -5.04 4.40
C GLY A 18 -0.99 -4.20 3.41
N ALA A 19 -1.62 -4.82 2.42
CA ALA A 19 -2.44 -4.13 1.41
C ALA A 19 -3.88 -3.81 1.86
N LEU A 20 -4.41 -4.47 2.91
CA LEU A 20 -5.80 -4.30 3.33
C LEU A 20 -6.09 -2.89 3.86
N GLY A 21 -5.22 -2.38 4.72
CA GLY A 21 -5.36 -1.04 5.30
C GLY A 21 -5.29 0.06 4.25
N PRO A 22 -4.23 0.09 3.42
CA PRO A 22 -4.12 1.01 2.29
C PRO A 22 -5.30 0.91 1.34
N GLY A 23 -5.65 -0.28 0.85
CA GLY A 23 -6.77 -0.43 -0.10
C GLY A 23 -8.11 0.13 0.42
N LEU A 24 -8.41 -0.07 1.70
CA LEU A 24 -9.61 0.52 2.33
C LEU A 24 -9.49 2.04 2.52
N GLY A 25 -8.30 2.52 2.92
CA GLY A 25 -8.04 3.95 3.13
C GLY A 25 -8.08 4.75 1.84
N GLU A 26 -7.42 4.25 0.80
CA GLU A 26 -7.38 4.86 -0.52
C GLU A 26 -8.77 4.90 -1.17
N GLY A 27 -9.52 3.80 -1.12
CA GLY A 27 -10.88 3.76 -1.66
C GLY A 27 -11.79 4.83 -1.03
N ARG A 28 -11.68 5.02 0.30
CA ARG A 28 -12.43 6.06 1.01
C ARG A 28 -11.95 7.48 0.66
N ALA A 29 -10.63 7.69 0.57
CA ALA A 29 -10.06 8.98 0.21
C ALA A 29 -10.45 9.40 -1.21
N VAL A 30 -10.39 8.47 -2.17
CA VAL A 30 -10.79 8.70 -3.56
C VAL A 30 -12.28 9.01 -3.65
N ALA A 31 -13.15 8.23 -2.99
CA ALA A 31 -14.59 8.50 -2.98
C ALA A 31 -14.91 9.91 -2.44
N ALA A 32 -14.29 10.30 -1.31
CA ALA A 32 -14.47 11.63 -0.73
C ALA A 32 -13.96 12.75 -1.65
N ALA A 33 -12.84 12.52 -2.35
CA ALA A 33 -12.32 13.48 -3.32
C ALA A 33 -13.23 13.64 -4.54
N LEU A 34 -13.79 12.53 -5.06
CA LEU A 34 -14.76 12.57 -6.17
C LEU A 34 -16.03 13.34 -5.78
N ASP A 35 -16.56 13.12 -4.58
CA ASP A 35 -17.70 13.87 -4.06
C ASP A 35 -17.39 15.37 -3.93
N ALA A 36 -16.18 15.71 -3.46
CA ALA A 36 -15.75 17.11 -3.35
C ALA A 36 -15.60 17.78 -4.73
N ILE A 37 -15.06 17.05 -5.71
CA ILE A 37 -14.93 17.52 -7.10
C ILE A 37 -16.29 17.71 -7.75
N ALA A 38 -17.23 16.79 -7.53
CA ALA A 38 -18.59 16.89 -8.05
C ALA A 38 -19.32 18.13 -7.50
N ARG A 39 -19.05 18.52 -6.25
CA ARG A 39 -19.61 19.73 -5.63
C ARG A 39 -18.94 21.01 -6.10
N GLN A 40 -17.63 20.97 -6.36
CA GLN A 40 -16.83 22.14 -6.75
C GLN A 40 -15.86 21.81 -7.90
N PRO A 41 -16.33 21.78 -9.16
CA PRO A 41 -15.53 21.36 -10.30
C PRO A 41 -14.30 22.24 -10.56
N GLU A 42 -14.40 23.55 -10.35
CA GLU A 42 -13.28 24.49 -10.47
C GLU A 42 -12.11 24.19 -9.51
N SER A 43 -12.34 23.48 -8.40
CA SER A 43 -11.30 23.09 -7.45
C SER A 43 -10.65 21.74 -7.75
N ALA A 44 -11.02 21.07 -8.85
CA ALA A 44 -10.59 19.70 -9.14
C ALA A 44 -9.07 19.52 -9.12
N GLY A 45 -8.32 20.44 -9.74
CA GLY A 45 -6.86 20.36 -9.77
C GLY A 45 -6.22 20.39 -8.38
N THR A 46 -6.70 21.28 -7.49
CA THR A 46 -6.19 21.39 -6.11
C THR A 46 -6.56 20.16 -5.28
N ILE A 47 -7.80 19.67 -5.41
CA ILE A 47 -8.28 18.47 -4.70
C ILE A 47 -7.45 17.25 -5.11
N SER A 48 -7.29 17.00 -6.41
CA SER A 48 -6.51 15.87 -6.91
C SER A 48 -5.04 15.93 -6.45
N ARG A 49 -4.42 17.11 -6.41
CA ARG A 49 -3.04 17.26 -5.96
C ARG A 49 -2.87 16.86 -4.49
N THR A 50 -3.76 17.33 -3.63
CA THR A 50 -3.76 16.96 -2.20
C THR A 50 -4.11 15.49 -2.01
N LEU A 51 -5.06 14.96 -2.78
CA LEU A 51 -5.42 13.54 -2.78
C LEU A 51 -4.19 12.67 -3.07
N PHE A 52 -3.45 12.93 -4.16
CA PHE A 52 -2.29 12.11 -4.52
C PHE A 52 -1.17 12.14 -3.47
N VAL A 53 -0.95 13.28 -2.81
CA VAL A 53 -0.01 13.34 -1.67
C VAL A 53 -0.50 12.45 -0.53
N GLY A 54 -1.80 12.50 -0.22
CA GLY A 54 -2.42 11.65 0.80
C GLY A 54 -2.35 10.16 0.46
N LEU A 55 -2.69 9.78 -0.77
CA LEU A 55 -2.61 8.41 -1.26
C LEU A 55 -1.18 7.89 -1.20
N ALA A 56 -0.19 8.68 -1.63
CA ALA A 56 1.22 8.29 -1.52
C ALA A 56 1.63 8.00 -0.07
N MET A 57 1.14 8.76 0.91
CA MET A 57 1.40 8.50 2.33
C MET A 57 0.71 7.21 2.81
N ILE A 58 -0.52 6.97 2.39
CA ILE A 58 -1.26 5.74 2.72
C ILE A 58 -0.55 4.51 2.13
N GLU A 59 -0.14 4.59 0.86
CA GLU A 59 0.49 3.49 0.13
C GLU A 59 1.86 3.10 0.68
N THR A 60 2.57 4.02 1.36
CA THR A 60 3.87 3.70 1.97
C THR A 60 3.83 2.50 2.92
N MET A 61 2.70 2.27 3.59
CA MET A 61 2.52 1.12 4.49
C MET A 61 2.55 -0.21 3.71
N ALA A 62 1.85 -0.29 2.58
CA ALA A 62 1.89 -1.47 1.72
C ALA A 62 3.29 -1.67 1.12
N ILE A 63 3.95 -0.59 0.72
CA ILE A 63 5.31 -0.63 0.18
C ILE A 63 6.30 -1.17 1.23
N TYR A 64 6.20 -0.81 2.51
CA TYR A 64 7.06 -1.38 3.53
C TYR A 64 6.88 -2.90 3.69
N CYS A 65 5.63 -3.38 3.66
CA CYS A 65 5.35 -4.82 3.66
C CYS A 65 5.93 -5.52 2.42
N LEU A 66 5.79 -4.91 1.24
CA LEU A 66 6.39 -5.40 0.00
C LEU A 66 7.92 -5.46 0.08
N VAL A 67 8.57 -4.40 0.57
CA VAL A 67 10.02 -4.35 0.72
C VAL A 67 10.52 -5.46 1.64
N VAL A 68 9.88 -5.67 2.79
CA VAL A 68 10.24 -6.76 3.71
C VAL A 68 10.06 -8.12 3.05
N ALA A 69 8.95 -8.34 2.33
CA ALA A 69 8.72 -9.58 1.58
C ALA A 69 9.81 -9.82 0.53
N LEU A 70 10.20 -8.79 -0.23
CA LEU A 70 11.28 -8.90 -1.22
C LEU A 70 12.62 -9.21 -0.57
N LEU A 71 12.94 -8.58 0.56
CA LEU A 71 14.19 -8.87 1.29
C LEU A 71 14.23 -10.31 1.78
N VAL A 72 13.13 -10.84 2.32
CA VAL A 72 13.06 -12.21 2.81
C VAL A 72 13.09 -13.25 1.68
N LEU A 73 12.66 -12.89 0.47
CA LEU A 73 12.69 -13.80 -0.69
C LEU A 73 14.02 -13.76 -1.46
N PHE A 74 14.63 -12.59 -1.60
CA PHE A 74 15.77 -12.39 -2.51
C PHE A 74 17.08 -12.01 -1.81
N ALA A 75 17.02 -11.59 -0.55
CA ALA A 75 18.17 -11.17 0.23
C ALA A 75 18.11 -11.76 1.66
N ASN A 76 17.69 -13.03 1.75
CA ASN A 76 17.43 -13.68 3.02
C ASN A 76 18.74 -13.92 3.79
N PRO A 77 18.92 -13.38 5.01
CA PRO A 77 20.17 -13.56 5.76
C PRO A 77 20.34 -14.97 6.34
N PHE A 78 19.31 -15.81 6.31
CA PHE A 78 19.30 -17.15 6.90
C PHE A 78 19.45 -18.27 5.86
N VAL A 79 19.25 -17.96 4.58
CA VAL A 79 19.37 -18.91 3.48
C VAL A 79 20.55 -18.44 2.62
N LYS A 80 21.64 -19.21 2.63
CA LYS A 80 22.84 -18.92 1.83
C LYS A 80 22.71 -19.50 0.43
#